data_AF-A0A059DIY9-F1
#
_entry.id   AF-A0A059DIY9-F1
#
_cell.length_a   1.000
_cell.length_b   1.000
_cell.length_c   1.000
_cell.angle_alpha   90.00
_cell.angle_beta   90.00
_cell.angle_gamma   90.00
#
_symmetry.space_group_name_H-M   'P 1'
#
loop_
_entity.id
_entity.type
_entity.pdbx_description
1 polymer ?
#
loop_
_entity_poly.entity_id
_entity_poly.type
_entity_poly.pdbx_seq_one_letter_code
_entity_poly.pdbx_strand_id
1 'polypeptide(L)'
;MAEGAGEAKAKRKMRDGRDKAKNSETTKPSPAIPKWPLVKPKQDLQITRLKDTDLFTVQNFFTPAESNAFVKVAESIGFVHQGSLGPTKGEAYRDNDRISVTDPLLANAIWESGLSKLFSDIKIRGRVAVGLNQNLRFYRYKVGQRFGRHIDESVDLGEGKRTHYTLLIYLSGGSKSKAKNDSSNRSNSPSELLVGGETVFYNSRNGIVAEVAPAEGMALLHIHGDKCMLHEARNVTKGVKYVFRSDVAFA
;
A
#
# COMPACT_ATOMS: atom_id res chain seq x y z
N MET A 1 6.56 -9.00 81.07
CA MET A 1 6.46 -7.88 82.03
C MET A 1 6.49 -6.62 81.20
N ALA A 2 5.34 -5.94 81.08
CA ALA A 2 5.04 -4.69 81.79
C ALA A 2 5.80 -3.53 81.11
N GLU A 3 5.26 -2.40 80.71
CA GLU A 3 4.04 -1.59 80.89
C GLU A 3 4.16 -0.53 79.75
N GLY A 4 3.14 0.12 79.20
CA GLY A 4 2.11 0.89 79.88
C GLY A 4 2.32 2.39 79.66
N ALA A 5 1.36 3.02 78.96
CA ALA A 5 0.85 4.38 79.13
C ALA A 5 1.65 5.64 78.69
N GLY A 6 0.91 6.59 78.12
CA GLY A 6 0.86 7.95 78.69
C GLY A 6 1.17 9.16 77.80
N GLU A 7 0.12 9.69 77.17
CA GLU A 7 -0.20 11.10 76.83
C GLU A 7 0.85 12.24 76.85
N ALA A 8 0.80 13.13 75.83
CA ALA A 8 0.35 14.54 76.00
C ALA A 8 0.30 15.34 74.68
N LYS A 9 -0.71 16.23 74.60
CA LYS A 9 -1.09 17.12 73.48
C LYS A 9 -0.15 18.33 73.30
N ALA A 10 -0.01 18.80 72.06
CA ALA A 10 0.09 20.24 71.78
C ALA A 10 -0.50 20.60 70.39
N LYS A 11 -1.58 21.38 70.39
CA LYS A 11 -2.15 22.04 69.21
C LYS A 11 -1.26 23.21 68.79
N ARG A 12 -1.01 23.40 67.48
CA ARG A 12 -0.87 24.75 66.92
C ARG A 12 -1.08 24.84 65.40
N LYS A 13 -2.15 25.57 65.06
CA LYS A 13 -2.36 26.48 63.90
C LYS A 13 -2.12 25.97 62.48
N MET A 14 -3.24 25.75 61.78
CA MET A 14 -3.37 25.99 60.34
C MET A 14 -3.00 27.45 60.02
N ARG A 15 -2.19 27.64 58.98
CA ARG A 15 -2.12 28.89 58.23
C ARG A 15 -2.16 28.55 56.74
N ASP A 16 -3.21 29.07 56.12
CA ASP A 16 -3.57 28.97 54.72
C ASP A 16 -2.52 29.69 53.86
N GLY A 17 -2.05 29.04 52.80
CA GLY A 17 -1.00 29.52 51.91
C GLY A 17 -1.19 28.93 50.53
N ARG A 18 -2.00 29.61 49.71
CA ARG A 18 -2.17 29.32 48.27
C ARG A 18 -0.90 29.68 47.52
N ASP A 19 -0.15 28.68 47.09
CA ASP A 19 0.78 28.82 45.97
C ASP A 19 0.17 28.14 44.73
N LYS A 20 -0.46 28.94 43.87
CA LYS A 20 -0.82 28.54 42.51
C LYS A 20 0.44 28.52 41.65
N ALA A 21 1.14 27.39 41.62
CA ALA A 21 2.11 27.12 40.58
C ALA A 21 1.37 26.92 39.25
N LYS A 22 1.47 27.90 38.34
CA LYS A 22 1.04 27.77 36.94
C LYS A 22 1.99 26.78 36.26
N ASN A 23 1.59 25.51 36.19
CA ASN A 23 2.23 24.55 35.31
C ASN A 23 1.71 24.78 33.89
N SER A 24 2.40 25.62 33.11
CA SER A 24 2.16 25.73 31.68
C SER A 24 2.80 24.53 30.99
N GLU A 25 2.10 23.41 30.97
CA GLU A 25 2.39 22.33 30.03
C GLU A 25 2.14 22.86 28.62
N THR A 26 3.22 23.22 27.93
CA THR A 26 3.23 23.33 26.48
C THR A 26 2.93 21.96 25.91
N THR A 27 1.66 21.72 25.59
CA THR A 27 1.21 20.58 24.80
C THR A 27 1.92 20.63 23.45
N LYS A 28 2.94 19.77 23.28
CA LYS A 28 3.48 19.48 21.95
C LYS A 28 2.30 19.00 21.09
N PRO A 29 2.09 19.56 19.88
CA PRO A 29 1.05 19.05 19.00
C PRO A 29 1.35 17.58 18.71
N SER A 30 0.38 16.70 18.99
CA SER A 30 0.42 15.32 18.52
C SER A 30 0.65 15.33 17.00
N PRO A 31 1.54 14.48 16.46
CA PRO A 31 1.79 14.46 15.03
C PRO A 31 0.46 14.23 14.30
N ALA A 32 0.12 15.14 13.39
CA ALA A 32 -1.08 15.02 12.58
C ALA A 32 -0.98 13.71 11.78
N ILE A 33 -2.05 12.90 11.82
CA ILE A 33 -2.13 11.66 11.03
C ILE A 33 -1.95 12.05 9.56
N PRO A 34 -0.97 11.49 8.83
CA PRO A 34 -0.74 11.84 7.44
C PRO A 34 -1.99 11.55 6.60
N LYS A 35 -2.49 12.54 5.88
CA LYS A 35 -3.67 12.42 5.02
C LYS A 35 -3.23 11.97 3.62
N TRP A 36 -3.80 10.88 3.14
CA TRP A 36 -3.56 10.42 1.77
C TRP A 36 -4.05 11.43 0.72
N PRO A 37 -3.38 11.54 -0.43
CA PRO A 37 -3.77 12.47 -1.48
C PRO A 37 -5.08 12.04 -2.15
N LEU A 38 -5.77 13.01 -2.74
CA LEU A 38 -7.00 12.76 -3.50
C LEU A 38 -6.66 12.14 -4.86
N VAL A 39 -7.49 11.18 -5.27
CA VAL A 39 -7.45 10.57 -6.61
C VAL A 39 -8.59 11.16 -7.42
N LYS A 40 -8.27 11.80 -8.55
CA LYS A 40 -9.29 12.37 -9.44
C LYS A 40 -9.96 11.25 -10.25
N PRO A 41 -11.23 11.40 -10.68
CA PRO A 41 -11.86 10.49 -11.63
C PRO A 41 -11.19 10.53 -13.01
N LYS A 42 -11.08 9.38 -13.66
CA LYS A 42 -10.54 9.18 -15.02
C LYS A 42 -11.68 8.68 -15.91
N GLN A 43 -11.80 9.21 -17.13
CA GLN A 43 -12.89 8.87 -18.05
C GLN A 43 -12.49 7.83 -19.10
N ASP A 44 -11.22 7.85 -19.55
CA ASP A 44 -10.77 7.09 -20.71
C ASP A 44 -9.80 5.94 -20.35
N LEU A 45 -10.04 5.29 -19.21
CA LEU A 45 -9.24 4.12 -18.81
C LEU A 45 -9.51 2.94 -19.75
N GLN A 46 -8.43 2.33 -20.25
CA GLN A 46 -8.51 1.21 -21.18
C GLN A 46 -7.77 -0.01 -20.64
N ILE A 47 -8.42 -1.17 -20.75
CA ILE A 47 -7.84 -2.46 -20.36
C ILE A 47 -6.96 -2.99 -21.48
N THR A 48 -5.68 -3.22 -21.18
CA THR A 48 -4.78 -4.01 -22.01
C THR A 48 -4.67 -5.42 -21.42
N ARG A 49 -5.28 -6.41 -22.08
CA ARG A 49 -5.31 -7.80 -21.62
C ARG A 49 -3.99 -8.49 -21.92
N LEU A 50 -3.41 -9.11 -20.90
CA LEU A 50 -2.22 -9.95 -21.00
C LEU A 50 -2.59 -11.44 -21.01
N LYS A 51 -3.68 -11.79 -20.31
CA LYS A 51 -4.31 -13.12 -20.35
C LYS A 51 -5.80 -12.98 -20.02
N ASP A 52 -6.64 -12.98 -21.05
CA ASP A 52 -8.09 -12.86 -20.95
C ASP A 52 -8.52 -11.77 -19.94
N THR A 53 -9.43 -12.11 -19.02
CA THR A 53 -9.74 -11.28 -17.84
C THR A 53 -8.84 -11.58 -16.65
N ASP A 54 -8.12 -12.70 -16.65
CA ASP A 54 -7.31 -13.16 -15.52
C ASP A 54 -6.11 -12.25 -15.23
N LEU A 55 -5.60 -11.54 -16.24
CA LEU A 55 -4.45 -10.65 -16.11
C LEU A 55 -4.52 -9.51 -17.12
N PHE A 56 -4.53 -8.28 -16.62
CA PHE A 56 -4.57 -7.09 -17.47
C PHE A 56 -3.93 -5.88 -16.81
N THR A 57 -3.58 -4.89 -17.64
CA THR A 57 -3.03 -3.61 -17.20
C THR A 57 -3.93 -2.46 -17.64
N VAL A 58 -3.80 -1.34 -16.93
CA VAL A 58 -4.49 -0.09 -17.22
C VAL A 58 -3.45 1.02 -17.15
N GLN A 59 -3.14 1.62 -18.29
CA GLN A 59 -2.16 2.71 -18.36
C GLN A 59 -2.76 4.00 -17.80
N ASN A 60 -1.89 4.86 -17.24
CA ASN A 60 -2.27 6.18 -16.73
C ASN A 60 -3.42 6.15 -15.69
N PHE A 61 -3.50 5.07 -14.90
CA PHE A 61 -4.50 4.92 -13.86
C PHE A 61 -4.30 5.98 -12.75
N PHE A 62 -3.06 6.17 -12.33
CA PHE A 62 -2.62 7.35 -11.60
C PHE A 62 -1.83 8.27 -12.52
N THR A 63 -1.99 9.57 -12.34
CA THR A 63 -1.08 10.56 -12.93
C THR A 63 0.27 10.55 -12.20
N PRO A 64 1.37 11.01 -12.83
CA PRO A 64 2.64 11.18 -12.13
C PRO A 64 2.52 12.06 -10.88
N ALA A 65 1.68 13.10 -10.90
CA ALA A 65 1.46 13.96 -9.74
C ALA A 65 0.81 13.19 -8.57
N GLU A 66 -0.19 12.36 -8.86
CA GLU A 66 -0.82 11.48 -7.86
C GLU A 66 0.18 10.46 -7.32
N SER A 67 0.90 9.74 -8.18
CA SER A 67 1.93 8.76 -7.79
C SER A 67 2.96 9.38 -6.84
N ASN A 68 3.53 10.53 -7.21
CA ASN A 68 4.50 11.24 -6.37
C ASN A 68 3.90 11.72 -5.04
N ALA A 69 2.64 12.15 -5.01
CA ALA A 69 1.98 12.55 -3.77
C ALA A 69 1.79 11.34 -2.82
N PHE A 70 1.41 10.18 -3.34
CA PHE A 70 1.31 8.96 -2.53
C PHE A 70 2.66 8.53 -1.98
N VAL A 71 3.72 8.55 -2.81
CA VAL A 71 5.09 8.22 -2.36
C VAL A 71 5.54 9.14 -1.25
N LYS A 72 5.32 10.46 -1.38
CA LYS A 72 5.68 11.44 -0.32
C LYS A 72 4.98 11.15 1.00
N VAL A 73 3.67 10.87 0.98
CA VAL A 73 2.92 10.55 2.20
C VAL A 73 3.40 9.23 2.80
N ALA A 74 3.59 8.19 1.97
CA ALA A 74 4.08 6.90 2.42
C ALA A 74 5.47 7.00 3.08
N GLU A 75 6.41 7.74 2.48
CA GLU A 75 7.72 8.00 3.09
C GLU A 75 7.61 8.76 4.41
N SER A 76 6.68 9.71 4.53
CA SER A 76 6.46 10.46 5.78
C SER A 76 5.85 9.60 6.91
N ILE A 77 5.05 8.59 6.56
CA ILE A 77 4.51 7.60 7.51
C ILE A 77 5.64 6.68 7.98
N GLY A 78 6.55 6.33 7.07
CA GLY A 78 7.65 5.41 7.32
C GLY A 78 7.27 3.96 7.01
N PHE A 79 8.13 3.27 6.27
CA PHE A 79 7.95 1.87 5.96
C PHE A 79 8.60 0.96 7.00
N VAL A 80 7.95 -0.16 7.29
CA VAL A 80 8.51 -1.23 8.13
C VAL A 80 9.03 -2.34 7.24
N HIS A 81 10.28 -2.75 7.47
CA HIS A 81 10.89 -3.85 6.73
C HIS A 81 10.12 -5.16 6.94
N GLN A 82 9.93 -5.93 5.89
CA GLN A 82 9.30 -7.25 5.87
C GLN A 82 10.27 -8.22 5.20
N GLY A 83 11.08 -8.88 6.02
CA GLY A 83 11.97 -9.97 5.60
C GLY A 83 11.39 -11.32 6.02
N SER A 84 11.49 -12.33 5.17
CA SER A 84 11.46 -13.74 5.60
C SER A 84 12.87 -14.32 5.54
N LEU A 85 13.19 -15.26 6.43
CA LEU A 85 14.51 -15.92 6.50
C LEU A 85 14.81 -16.84 5.29
N GLY A 86 14.07 -16.72 4.20
CA GLY A 86 13.95 -17.74 3.16
C GLY A 86 12.62 -18.47 3.24
N PRO A 87 12.36 -19.40 2.32
CA PRO A 87 11.22 -20.29 2.43
C PRO A 87 11.43 -21.24 3.62
N THR A 88 11.03 -20.82 4.82
CA THR A 88 10.45 -21.76 5.79
C THR A 88 9.42 -22.59 5.03
N LYS A 89 9.41 -23.91 5.22
CA LYS A 89 8.66 -24.86 4.38
C LYS A 89 7.20 -24.38 4.18
N GLY A 90 6.89 -23.81 3.01
CA GLY A 90 5.56 -23.29 2.66
C GLY A 90 5.44 -21.77 2.47
N GLU A 91 6.44 -20.96 2.81
CA GLU A 91 6.40 -19.50 2.64
C GLU A 91 7.29 -19.02 1.49
N ALA A 92 6.84 -18.02 0.74
CA ALA A 92 7.67 -17.41 -0.29
C ALA A 92 8.73 -16.48 0.33
N TYR A 93 9.93 -16.46 -0.27
CA TYR A 93 10.97 -15.49 0.09
C TYR A 93 10.45 -14.07 -0.08
N ARG A 94 10.50 -13.25 0.97
CA ARG A 94 10.04 -11.87 0.96
C ARG A 94 11.15 -10.97 1.47
N ASP A 95 11.43 -9.93 0.71
CA ASP A 95 12.30 -8.84 1.10
C ASP A 95 11.74 -7.55 0.49
N ASN A 96 11.03 -6.79 1.31
CA ASN A 96 10.48 -5.50 0.93
C ASN A 96 10.18 -4.66 2.18
N ASP A 97 9.99 -3.36 2.04
CA ASP A 97 9.40 -2.56 3.11
C ASP A 97 7.90 -2.36 2.85
N ARG A 98 7.09 -2.27 3.91
CA ARG A 98 5.63 -2.21 3.84
C ARG A 98 5.03 -1.19 4.79
N ILE A 99 3.96 -0.53 4.33
CA ILE A 99 2.92 0.10 5.16
C ILE A 99 1.64 -0.68 4.96
N SER A 100 0.88 -0.91 6.04
CA SER A 100 -0.46 -1.49 5.99
C SER A 100 -1.39 -0.57 6.76
N VAL A 101 -2.48 -0.13 6.14
CA VAL A 101 -3.44 0.79 6.72
C VAL A 101 -4.85 0.39 6.30
N THR A 102 -5.80 0.47 7.22
CA THR A 102 -7.22 0.34 6.90
C THR A 102 -7.78 1.73 6.61
N ASP A 103 -8.15 2.01 5.37
CA ASP A 103 -8.73 3.30 4.96
C ASP A 103 -9.89 3.09 3.98
N PRO A 104 -11.14 3.02 4.49
CA PRO A 104 -12.33 2.85 3.67
C PRO A 104 -12.57 3.99 2.69
N LEU A 105 -12.22 5.23 3.06
CA LEU A 105 -12.47 6.41 2.25
C LEU A 105 -11.53 6.44 1.05
N LEU A 106 -10.25 6.15 1.27
CA LEU A 106 -9.28 6.03 0.18
C LEU A 106 -9.61 4.83 -0.73
N ALA A 107 -9.98 3.68 -0.16
CA ALA A 107 -10.40 2.52 -0.93
C ALA A 107 -11.58 2.85 -1.86
N ASN A 108 -12.60 3.55 -1.33
CA ASN A 108 -13.74 4.02 -2.11
C ASN A 108 -13.34 5.06 -3.16
N ALA A 109 -12.47 6.03 -2.82
CA ALA A 109 -12.01 7.04 -3.77
C ALA A 109 -11.25 6.44 -4.97
N ILE A 110 -10.42 5.41 -4.74
CA ILE A 110 -9.72 4.70 -5.81
C ILE A 110 -10.71 3.87 -6.64
N TRP A 111 -11.67 3.20 -6.00
CA TRP A 111 -12.73 2.46 -6.70
C TRP A 111 -13.54 3.36 -7.65
N GLU A 112 -14.00 4.50 -7.15
CA GLU A 112 -14.79 5.49 -7.89
C GLU A 112 -13.97 6.34 -8.87
N SER A 113 -12.63 6.22 -8.86
CA SER A 113 -11.76 6.94 -9.79
C SER A 113 -11.89 6.50 -11.25
N GLY A 114 -12.69 5.46 -11.52
CA GLY A 114 -12.90 4.85 -12.83
C GLY A 114 -12.64 3.34 -12.84
N LEU A 115 -12.07 2.80 -11.76
CA LEU A 115 -11.84 1.35 -11.62
C LEU A 115 -13.15 0.56 -11.65
N SER A 116 -14.21 1.07 -11.00
CA SER A 116 -15.53 0.44 -10.98
C SER A 116 -16.07 0.15 -12.39
N LYS A 117 -15.88 1.08 -13.32
CA LYS A 117 -16.30 0.94 -14.73
C LYS A 117 -15.54 -0.17 -15.46
N LEU A 118 -14.26 -0.39 -15.13
CA LEU A 118 -13.46 -1.46 -15.74
C LEU A 118 -13.95 -2.86 -15.35
N PHE A 119 -14.68 -2.97 -14.26
CA PHE A 119 -15.22 -4.21 -13.73
C PHE A 119 -16.70 -4.44 -14.03
N SER A 120 -17.38 -3.52 -14.74
CA SER A 120 -18.83 -3.64 -15.01
C SER A 120 -19.21 -4.96 -15.70
N ASP A 121 -18.33 -5.45 -16.56
CA ASP A 121 -18.57 -6.62 -17.40
C ASP A 121 -17.86 -7.88 -16.88
N ILE A 122 -17.14 -7.78 -15.76
CA ILE A 122 -16.39 -8.89 -15.16
C ILE A 122 -17.24 -9.51 -14.07
N LYS A 123 -17.70 -10.75 -14.30
CA LYS A 123 -18.43 -11.56 -13.32
C LYS A 123 -17.64 -12.80 -12.93
N ILE A 124 -17.65 -13.12 -11.64
CA ILE A 124 -17.02 -14.35 -11.12
C ILE A 124 -18.09 -15.18 -10.44
N ARG A 125 -18.38 -16.37 -11.00
CA ARG A 125 -19.41 -17.29 -10.47
C ARG A 125 -20.75 -16.57 -10.20
N GLY A 126 -21.15 -15.69 -11.13
CA GLY A 126 -22.39 -14.90 -11.03
C GLY A 126 -22.31 -13.63 -10.17
N ARG A 127 -21.22 -13.44 -9.40
CA ARG A 127 -21.00 -12.27 -8.55
C ARG A 127 -20.37 -11.12 -9.31
N VAL A 128 -20.66 -9.90 -8.88
CA VAL A 128 -20.14 -8.65 -9.47
C VAL A 128 -19.14 -7.99 -8.54
N ALA A 129 -18.24 -7.18 -9.09
CA ALA A 129 -17.33 -6.39 -8.27
C ALA A 129 -18.09 -5.26 -7.55
N VAL A 130 -17.80 -5.06 -6.27
CA VAL A 130 -18.55 -4.12 -5.41
C VAL A 130 -17.66 -3.08 -4.72
N GLY A 131 -16.34 -3.16 -4.87
CA GLY A 131 -15.42 -2.23 -4.22
C GLY A 131 -14.02 -2.78 -4.07
N LEU A 132 -13.19 -2.02 -3.34
CA LEU A 132 -11.87 -2.44 -2.92
C LEU A 132 -11.87 -2.90 -1.45
N ASN A 133 -10.98 -3.84 -1.14
CA ASN A 133 -10.61 -4.18 0.22
C ASN A 133 -10.04 -2.94 0.92
N GLN A 134 -10.58 -2.62 2.10
CA GLN A 134 -10.20 -1.45 2.88
C GLN A 134 -8.79 -1.57 3.46
N ASN A 135 -8.22 -2.78 3.53
CA ASN A 135 -6.82 -3.00 3.91
C ASN A 135 -5.90 -2.65 2.74
N LEU A 136 -5.35 -1.43 2.78
CA LEU A 136 -4.46 -0.89 1.78
C LEU A 136 -3.02 -1.13 2.18
N ARG A 137 -2.18 -1.46 1.20
CA ARG A 137 -0.75 -1.70 1.42
C ARG A 137 0.07 -0.84 0.49
N PHE A 138 1.18 -0.33 1.00
CA PHE A 138 2.20 0.30 0.19
C PHE A 138 3.48 -0.50 0.35
N TYR A 139 4.09 -0.83 -0.77
CA TYR A 139 5.35 -1.55 -0.82
C TYR A 139 6.45 -0.64 -1.35
N ARG A 140 7.64 -0.77 -0.75
CA ARG A 140 8.88 -0.19 -1.24
C ARG A 140 9.91 -1.30 -1.42
N TYR A 141 10.55 -1.33 -2.58
CA TYR A 141 11.68 -2.23 -2.87
C TYR A 141 12.87 -1.38 -3.29
N LYS A 142 13.93 -1.46 -2.51
CA LYS A 142 15.26 -0.90 -2.80
C LYS A 142 16.08 -1.90 -3.61
N VAL A 143 17.23 -1.46 -4.11
CA VAL A 143 18.17 -2.33 -4.82
C VAL A 143 18.47 -3.60 -4.01
N GLY A 144 18.38 -4.76 -4.68
CA GLY A 144 18.54 -6.09 -4.09
C GLY A 144 17.25 -6.73 -3.58
N GLN A 145 16.25 -5.93 -3.20
CA GLN A 145 14.99 -6.43 -2.64
C GLN A 145 14.10 -7.06 -3.71
N ARG A 146 13.30 -8.07 -3.32
CA ARG A 146 12.36 -8.81 -4.18
C ARG A 146 11.28 -9.52 -3.38
N PHE A 147 10.25 -9.99 -4.07
CA PHE A 147 9.30 -10.95 -3.50
C PHE A 147 9.24 -12.18 -4.40
N GLY A 148 9.74 -13.32 -3.92
CA GLY A 148 9.82 -14.57 -4.66
C GLY A 148 8.45 -15.12 -5.06
N ARG A 149 8.47 -16.19 -5.86
CA ARG A 149 7.27 -16.81 -6.43
C ARG A 149 6.25 -17.20 -5.36
N HIS A 150 5.02 -16.74 -5.51
CA HIS A 150 3.91 -16.98 -4.60
C HIS A 150 2.56 -16.94 -5.33
N ILE A 151 1.53 -17.29 -4.57
CA ILE A 151 0.12 -17.16 -4.92
C ILE A 151 -0.50 -16.17 -3.92
N ASP A 152 -1.42 -15.33 -4.41
CA ASP A 152 -2.25 -14.50 -3.56
C ASP A 152 -3.56 -15.24 -3.24
N GLU A 153 -3.98 -15.19 -1.98
CA GLU A 153 -5.20 -15.84 -1.51
C GLU A 153 -6.39 -14.88 -1.52
N SER A 154 -7.59 -15.44 -1.70
CA SER A 154 -8.84 -14.70 -1.49
C SER A 154 -9.02 -14.36 0.00
N VAL A 155 -9.53 -13.16 0.26
CA VAL A 155 -9.93 -12.72 1.60
C VAL A 155 -11.45 -12.72 1.70
N ASP A 156 -11.99 -13.44 2.69
CA ASP A 156 -13.39 -13.32 3.09
C ASP A 156 -13.58 -12.01 3.86
N LEU A 157 -14.46 -11.15 3.36
CA LEU A 157 -14.75 -9.85 3.95
C LEU A 157 -16.05 -9.86 4.77
N GLY A 158 -16.66 -11.03 4.97
CA GLY A 158 -17.97 -11.19 5.60
C GLY A 158 -19.11 -10.83 4.67
N GLU A 159 -20.35 -11.11 5.10
CA GLU A 159 -21.58 -10.77 4.36
C GLU A 159 -21.61 -11.34 2.93
N GLY A 160 -20.93 -12.47 2.70
CA GLY A 160 -20.81 -13.08 1.39
C GLY A 160 -19.90 -12.33 0.41
N LYS A 161 -19.15 -11.32 0.85
CA LYS A 161 -18.16 -10.59 0.05
C LYS A 161 -16.82 -11.29 0.10
N ARG A 162 -16.17 -11.46 -1.06
CA ARG A 162 -14.83 -12.07 -1.16
C ARG A 162 -13.96 -11.36 -2.19
N THR A 163 -12.65 -11.25 -1.92
CA THR A 163 -11.73 -10.66 -2.91
C THR A 163 -11.34 -11.67 -3.98
N HIS A 164 -11.24 -11.21 -5.23
CA HIS A 164 -10.89 -12.07 -6.37
C HIS A 164 -9.80 -11.53 -7.29
N TYR A 165 -9.49 -10.25 -7.24
CA TYR A 165 -8.35 -9.69 -7.96
C TYR A 165 -7.43 -8.97 -6.99
N THR A 166 -6.13 -9.12 -7.20
CA THR A 166 -5.16 -8.18 -6.65
C THR A 166 -5.03 -7.00 -7.60
N LEU A 167 -5.07 -5.79 -7.03
CA LEU A 167 -4.77 -4.53 -7.71
C LEU A 167 -3.39 -4.06 -7.26
N LEU A 168 -2.46 -3.91 -8.20
CA LEU A 168 -1.17 -3.24 -7.99
C LEU A 168 -1.16 -1.94 -8.80
N ILE A 169 -0.89 -0.80 -8.17
CA ILE A 169 -0.63 0.47 -8.88
C ILE A 169 0.84 0.80 -8.69
N TYR A 170 1.59 0.85 -9.79
CA TYR A 170 3.00 1.22 -9.76
C TYR A 170 3.12 2.73 -9.55
N LEU A 171 3.70 3.13 -8.42
CA LEU A 171 3.90 4.54 -8.06
C LEU A 171 5.28 5.05 -8.48
N SER A 172 6.15 4.16 -8.95
CA SER A 172 7.40 4.51 -9.64
C SER A 172 7.65 3.51 -10.77
N GLY A 173 8.46 3.91 -11.75
CA GLY A 173 8.74 3.10 -12.93
C GLY A 173 9.21 3.92 -14.12
N GLY A 174 9.59 3.24 -15.20
CA GLY A 174 9.97 3.91 -16.44
C GLY A 174 8.75 4.61 -17.05
N SER A 175 8.86 5.92 -17.29
CA SER A 175 7.85 6.64 -18.08
C SER A 175 8.08 6.32 -19.56
N LYS A 176 7.13 5.65 -20.23
CA LYS A 176 7.08 5.64 -21.70
C LYS A 176 6.58 7.00 -22.22
N SER A 177 7.16 8.10 -21.77
CA SER A 177 7.02 9.35 -22.51
C SER A 177 7.99 9.25 -23.68
N LYS A 178 7.46 9.18 -24.91
CA LYS A 178 8.27 9.46 -26.10
C LYS A 178 9.00 10.78 -25.84
N ALA A 179 10.32 10.71 -25.71
CA ALA A 179 11.17 11.88 -25.66
C ALA A 179 10.97 12.69 -26.93
N LYS A 180 10.13 13.73 -26.88
CA LYS A 180 10.42 14.93 -27.66
C LYS A 180 11.39 15.72 -26.80
N ASN A 181 12.59 15.90 -27.35
CA ASN A 181 13.58 16.85 -26.86
C ASN A 181 12.89 18.19 -26.58
N ASP A 182 12.77 18.54 -25.31
CA ASP A 182 12.81 19.94 -24.91
C ASP A 182 13.60 20.04 -23.62
N SER A 183 14.84 20.47 -23.78
CA SER A 183 15.78 20.81 -22.74
C SER A 183 15.38 22.15 -22.14
N SER A 184 14.44 22.17 -21.19
CA SER A 184 14.31 23.31 -20.27
C SER A 184 13.63 22.92 -18.96
N ASN A 185 14.39 23.04 -17.87
CA ASN A 185 13.98 23.10 -16.46
C ASN A 185 13.08 21.97 -15.92
N ARG A 186 13.71 20.91 -15.38
CA ARG A 186 13.09 20.08 -14.33
C ARG A 186 13.89 20.19 -13.04
N SER A 187 13.46 21.10 -12.17
CA SER A 187 13.92 21.17 -10.79
C SER A 187 13.32 20.02 -9.96
N ASN A 188 14.23 19.23 -9.37
CA ASN A 188 14.12 18.50 -8.10
C ASN A 188 13.07 17.39 -7.96
N SER A 189 13.33 16.26 -8.62
CA SER A 189 13.62 15.01 -7.89
C SER A 189 14.25 14.02 -8.86
N PRO A 190 15.53 13.60 -8.68
CA PRO A 190 16.08 12.51 -9.44
C PRO A 190 15.54 11.23 -8.83
N SER A 191 14.30 10.85 -9.15
CA SER A 191 13.99 9.43 -9.07
C SER A 191 14.87 8.77 -10.11
N GLU A 192 15.97 8.17 -9.67
CA GLU A 192 16.80 7.35 -10.55
C GLU A 192 15.88 6.41 -11.32
N LEU A 193 16.09 6.33 -12.64
CA LEU A 193 15.33 5.43 -13.50
C LEU A 193 15.33 4.02 -12.88
N LEU A 194 14.14 3.54 -12.53
CA LEU A 194 13.93 2.21 -11.96
C LEU A 194 14.33 1.16 -13.00
N VAL A 195 15.20 0.23 -12.61
CA VAL A 195 15.59 -0.94 -13.43
C VAL A 195 15.38 -2.20 -12.61
N GLY A 196 14.82 -3.24 -13.25
CA GLY A 196 14.36 -4.44 -12.56
C GLY A 196 13.01 -4.22 -11.88
N GLY A 197 12.66 -5.12 -10.96
CA GLY A 197 11.40 -5.03 -10.22
C GLY A 197 10.17 -5.44 -11.02
N GLU A 198 10.32 -6.18 -12.12
CA GLU A 198 9.20 -6.68 -12.93
C GLU A 198 8.27 -7.58 -12.10
N THR A 199 6.97 -7.47 -12.33
CA THR A 199 6.02 -8.47 -11.84
C THR A 199 5.85 -9.54 -12.92
N VAL A 200 6.22 -10.78 -12.60
CA VAL A 200 6.29 -11.88 -13.57
C VAL A 200 5.32 -12.97 -13.19
N PHE A 201 4.55 -13.45 -14.17
CA PHE A 201 3.53 -14.48 -14.02
C PHE A 201 3.94 -15.75 -14.75
N TYR A 202 3.66 -16.89 -14.12
CA TYR A 202 4.05 -18.20 -14.59
C TYR A 202 2.82 -19.10 -14.75
N ASN A 203 2.89 -20.03 -15.72
CA ASN A 203 1.94 -21.12 -15.84
C ASN A 203 2.36 -22.31 -14.95
N SER A 204 1.51 -23.35 -14.89
CA SER A 204 1.76 -24.56 -14.07
C SER A 204 3.02 -25.35 -14.48
N ARG A 205 3.55 -25.11 -15.68
CA ARG A 205 4.80 -25.71 -16.19
C ARG A 205 6.01 -24.78 -15.99
N ASN A 206 5.90 -23.76 -15.14
CA ASN A 206 6.91 -22.72 -14.90
C ASN A 206 7.30 -21.87 -16.13
N GLY A 207 6.51 -21.91 -17.21
CA GLY A 207 6.69 -21.02 -18.36
C GLY A 207 6.18 -19.62 -18.06
N ILE A 208 6.89 -18.59 -18.51
CA ILE A 208 6.47 -17.18 -18.36
C ILE A 208 5.22 -16.95 -19.21
N VAL A 209 4.16 -16.47 -18.56
CA VAL A 209 2.91 -16.03 -19.19
C VAL A 209 2.98 -14.54 -19.54
N ALA A 210 3.49 -13.74 -18.61
CA ALA A 210 3.62 -12.30 -18.77
C ALA A 210 4.72 -11.75 -17.87
N GLU A 211 5.36 -10.69 -18.33
CA GLU A 211 6.35 -9.91 -17.59
C GLU A 211 5.96 -8.43 -17.68
N VAL A 212 5.65 -7.85 -16.53
CA VAL A 212 5.14 -6.48 -16.42
C VAL A 212 6.20 -5.61 -15.75
N ALA A 213 6.90 -4.83 -16.57
CA ALA A 213 7.82 -3.81 -16.08
C ALA A 213 7.03 -2.69 -15.36
N PRO A 214 7.49 -2.22 -14.18
CA PRO A 214 6.81 -1.11 -13.50
C PRO A 214 6.85 0.15 -14.36
N ALA A 215 5.68 0.70 -14.62
CA ALA A 215 5.50 1.99 -15.29
C ALA A 215 4.71 2.89 -14.34
N GLU A 216 5.26 4.06 -14.01
CA GLU A 216 4.61 4.99 -13.08
C GLU A 216 3.18 5.29 -13.53
N GLY A 217 2.23 5.14 -12.59
CA GLY A 217 0.82 5.37 -12.82
C GLY A 217 0.06 4.20 -13.45
N MET A 218 0.73 3.15 -13.90
CA MET A 218 0.07 1.96 -14.44
C MET A 218 -0.53 1.12 -13.30
N ALA A 219 -1.78 0.68 -13.49
CA ALA A 219 -2.36 -0.38 -12.70
C ALA A 219 -2.18 -1.74 -13.38
N LEU A 220 -1.91 -2.76 -12.59
CA LEU A 220 -1.87 -4.17 -12.95
C LEU A 220 -2.92 -4.89 -12.10
N LEU A 221 -3.78 -5.65 -12.75
CA LEU A 221 -4.78 -6.47 -12.11
C LEU A 221 -4.60 -7.93 -12.51
N HIS A 222 -4.61 -8.80 -11.52
CA HIS A 222 -4.57 -10.24 -11.74
C HIS A 222 -5.51 -10.97 -10.80
N ILE A 223 -6.14 -12.02 -11.31
CA ILE A 223 -7.02 -12.87 -10.52
C ILE A 223 -6.19 -13.60 -9.45
N HIS A 224 -6.80 -13.82 -8.28
CA HIS A 224 -6.18 -14.52 -7.16
C HIS A 224 -7.11 -15.57 -6.53
N GLY A 225 -6.63 -16.30 -5.52
CA GLY A 225 -7.30 -17.51 -5.00
C GLY A 225 -7.20 -18.69 -5.97
N ASP A 226 -8.30 -19.44 -6.16
CA ASP A 226 -8.33 -20.69 -6.94
C ASP A 226 -7.75 -20.61 -8.36
N LYS A 227 -7.77 -19.42 -8.98
CA LYS A 227 -7.26 -19.17 -10.34
C LYS A 227 -5.96 -18.38 -10.38
N CYS A 228 -5.35 -18.11 -9.22
CA CYS A 228 -4.16 -17.29 -9.14
C CYS A 228 -3.02 -17.91 -9.96
N MET A 229 -2.34 -17.07 -10.73
CA MET A 229 -1.10 -17.46 -11.39
C MET A 229 0.05 -17.31 -10.42
N LEU A 230 0.97 -18.29 -10.42
CA LEU A 230 2.22 -18.17 -9.67
C LEU A 230 2.95 -16.93 -10.18
N HIS A 231 3.35 -16.03 -9.27
CA HIS A 231 3.96 -14.78 -9.66
C HIS A 231 4.99 -14.29 -8.66
N GLU A 232 5.86 -13.40 -9.10
CA GLU A 232 6.90 -12.81 -8.26
C GLU A 232 7.11 -11.33 -8.61
N ALA A 233 7.72 -10.59 -7.68
CA ALA A 233 8.36 -9.31 -7.98
C ALA A 233 9.87 -9.55 -8.05
N ARG A 234 10.46 -9.40 -9.24
CA ARG A 234 11.91 -9.58 -9.46
C ARG A 234 12.75 -8.55 -8.69
N ASN A 235 14.05 -8.82 -8.61
CA ASN A 235 15.01 -7.93 -7.96
C ASN A 235 14.98 -6.54 -8.60
N VAL A 236 14.95 -5.51 -7.75
CA VAL A 236 15.30 -4.15 -8.16
C VAL A 236 16.82 -4.07 -8.29
N THR A 237 17.31 -3.53 -9.41
CA THR A 237 18.75 -3.40 -9.70
C THR A 237 19.22 -1.95 -9.70
N LYS A 238 18.32 -1.00 -9.91
CA LYS A 238 18.58 0.45 -9.81
C LYS A 238 17.34 1.20 -9.37
N GLY A 239 17.49 2.29 -8.62
CA GLY A 239 16.39 3.10 -8.12
C GLY A 239 15.55 2.40 -7.05
N VAL A 240 14.30 2.87 -6.89
CA VAL A 240 13.37 2.36 -5.88
C VAL A 240 11.99 2.11 -6.49
N LYS A 241 11.46 0.90 -6.30
CA LYS A 241 10.11 0.52 -6.75
C LYS A 241 9.11 0.80 -5.64
N TYR A 242 8.08 1.59 -5.95
CA TYR A 242 6.94 1.84 -5.08
C TYR A 242 5.68 1.26 -5.69
N VAL A 243 4.86 0.58 -4.88
CA VAL A 243 3.61 -0.04 -5.32
C VAL A 243 2.53 0.19 -4.27
N PHE A 244 1.36 0.66 -4.70
CA PHE A 244 0.14 0.56 -3.93
C PHE A 244 -0.54 -0.76 -4.23
N ARG A 245 -1.08 -1.43 -3.20
CA ARG A 245 -1.89 -2.64 -3.33
C ARG A 245 -3.22 -2.49 -2.59
N SER A 246 -4.26 -2.99 -3.25
CA SER A 246 -5.53 -3.42 -2.64
C SER A 246 -6.02 -4.66 -3.39
N ASP A 247 -7.20 -5.16 -3.03
CA ASP A 247 -7.83 -6.30 -3.69
C ASP A 247 -9.29 -5.95 -4.03
N VAL A 248 -9.80 -6.42 -5.17
CA VAL A 248 -11.18 -6.15 -5.61
C VAL A 248 -12.14 -7.15 -4.99
N ALA A 249 -13.14 -6.65 -4.27
CA ALA A 249 -14.19 -7.40 -3.62
C ALA A 249 -15.36 -7.68 -4.57
N PHE A 250 -15.94 -8.87 -4.47
CA PHE A 250 -17.12 -9.29 -5.22
C PHE A 250 -18.22 -9.77 -4.26
N ALA A 251 -19.48 -9.53 -4.64
CA ALA A 251 -20.67 -9.98 -3.91
C ALA A 251 -21.71 -10.57 -4.88
#